data_AF-M1TQ57-F1
#
_entry.id   AF-M1TQ57-F1
#
_cell.length_a   1.000
_cell.length_b   1.000
_cell.length_c   1.000
_cell.angle_alpha   90.00
_cell.angle_beta   90.00
_cell.angle_gamma   90.00
#
_symmetry.space_group_name_H-M   'P 1'
#
loop_
_entity.id
_entity.type
_entity.pdbx_description
1 polymer ?
#
loop_
_entity_poly.entity_id
_entity_poly.type
_entity_poly.pdbx_seq_one_letter_code
_entity_poly.pdbx_strand_id
1 'polypeptide(L)'
;MLSSEQKTWSFRFVRATRQFIKFGIVGGSGTLVNLVVAALSKKIAGWTAGIHESDAFMNLLGTDFHIRWYHVFMTIAFFVANTWNYQLNRMWTFKSAKIVSWWKGFFPFLATGLVAFAVSQIVATLLMNENSPIALSSEIFDGSSGLRTKFYWALVISIFVSMPVNFLVNKYWTFRKPKSKIIIAAEPS
;
A
#
# COMPACT_ATOMS: atom_id res chain seq x y z
N MET A 1 -8.93 27.56 35.25
CA MET A 1 -8.73 26.19 35.78
C MET A 1 -9.64 25.27 34.96
N LEU A 2 -9.10 24.51 34.00
CA LEU A 2 -9.91 23.64 33.12
C LEU A 2 -10.48 22.46 33.92
N SER A 3 -11.74 22.09 33.70
CA SER A 3 -12.37 20.94 34.37
C SER A 3 -11.65 19.63 34.01
N SER A 4 -11.71 18.62 34.88
CA SER A 4 -11.09 17.30 34.68
C SER A 4 -11.56 16.63 33.36
N GLU A 5 -12.80 16.90 32.94
CA GLU A 5 -13.32 16.49 31.64
C GLU A 5 -12.64 17.21 30.46
N GLN A 6 -12.47 18.53 30.50
CA GLN A 6 -11.76 19.26 29.44
C GLN A 6 -10.28 18.83 29.29
N LYS A 7 -9.62 18.47 30.39
CA LYS A 7 -8.27 17.86 30.34
C LYS A 7 -8.29 16.49 29.66
N THR A 8 -9.24 15.62 29.99
CA THR A 8 -9.31 14.28 29.38
C THR A 8 -9.66 14.32 27.89
N TRP A 9 -10.52 15.23 27.45
CA TRP A 9 -10.80 15.47 26.02
C TRP A 9 -9.57 15.98 25.25
N SER A 10 -8.84 16.94 25.80
CA SER A 10 -7.62 17.47 25.17
C SER A 10 -6.49 16.43 25.09
N PHE A 11 -6.31 15.61 26.13
CA PHE A 11 -5.35 14.49 26.09
C PHE A 11 -5.70 13.41 25.04
N ARG A 12 -6.99 13.06 24.91
CA ARG A 12 -7.46 12.08 23.90
C ARG A 12 -7.28 12.62 22.48
N PHE A 13 -7.58 13.90 22.26
CA PHE A 13 -7.41 14.56 20.97
C PHE A 13 -5.93 14.65 20.56
N VAL A 14 -5.05 15.12 21.45
CA VAL A 14 -3.60 15.20 21.19
C VAL A 14 -3.00 13.81 20.88
N ARG A 15 -3.44 12.77 21.58
CA ARG A 15 -2.97 11.40 21.33
C ARG A 15 -3.43 10.87 19.97
N ALA A 16 -4.69 11.13 19.58
CA ALA A 16 -5.23 10.75 18.27
C ALA A 16 -4.52 11.48 17.12
N THR A 17 -4.31 12.80 17.24
CA THR A 17 -3.60 13.61 16.23
C THR A 17 -2.15 13.16 16.06
N ARG A 18 -1.44 12.88 17.16
CA ARG A 18 -0.07 12.35 17.11
C ARG A 18 0.01 10.97 16.45
N GLN A 19 -1.00 10.12 16.63
CA GLN A 19 -1.08 8.81 15.95
C GLN A 19 -1.37 8.98 14.45
N PHE A 20 -2.24 9.91 14.08
CA PHE A 20 -2.55 10.24 12.69
C PHE A 20 -1.33 10.77 11.93
N ILE A 21 -0.59 11.72 12.51
CA ILE A 21 0.63 12.29 11.90
C ILE A 21 1.68 11.19 11.70
N LYS A 22 1.91 10.33 12.71
CA LYS A 22 2.83 9.20 12.59
C LYS A 22 2.40 8.23 11.49
N PHE A 23 1.12 7.92 11.41
CA PHE A 23 0.59 7.07 10.36
C PHE A 23 0.78 7.69 8.97
N GLY A 24 0.52 9.00 8.83
CA GLY A 24 0.74 9.74 7.59
C GLY A 24 2.22 9.79 7.17
N ILE A 25 3.14 10.02 8.11
CA ILE A 25 4.59 10.04 7.84
C ILE A 25 5.08 8.65 7.41
N VAL A 26 4.70 7.61 8.14
CA VAL A 26 5.10 6.24 7.80
C VAL A 26 4.52 5.85 6.44
N GLY A 27 3.22 6.09 6.22
CA GLY A 27 2.56 5.83 4.94
C GLY A 27 3.22 6.57 3.77
N GLY A 28 3.50 7.87 3.93
CA GLY A 28 4.20 8.67 2.92
C GLY A 28 5.61 8.18 2.63
N SER A 29 6.36 7.75 3.65
CA SER A 29 7.69 7.17 3.46
C SER A 29 7.65 5.86 2.66
N GLY A 30 6.66 5.01 2.93
CA GLY A 30 6.44 3.79 2.16
C GLY A 30 6.09 4.08 0.70
N THR A 31 5.25 5.09 0.44
CA THR A 31 4.97 5.54 -0.92
C THR A 31 6.24 5.97 -1.65
N LEU A 32 7.11 6.75 -1.01
CA LEU A 32 8.38 7.16 -1.61
C LEU A 32 9.28 5.95 -1.91
N VAL A 33 9.41 5.01 -0.96
CA VAL A 33 10.16 3.76 -1.16
C VAL A 33 9.57 2.97 -2.33
N ASN A 34 8.24 2.90 -2.44
CA ASN A 34 7.58 2.22 -3.55
C ASN A 34 7.97 2.82 -4.90
N LEU A 35 7.86 4.15 -5.05
CA LEU A 35 8.24 4.85 -6.28
C LEU A 35 9.70 4.63 -6.65
N VAL A 36 10.61 4.74 -5.68
CA VAL A 36 12.04 4.53 -5.89
C VAL A 36 12.32 3.09 -6.32
N VAL A 37 11.78 2.09 -5.63
CA VAL A 37 12.02 0.68 -5.94
C VAL A 37 11.45 0.30 -7.29
N ALA A 38 10.27 0.81 -7.68
CA ALA A 38 9.70 0.57 -9.00
C ALA A 38 10.59 1.17 -10.10
N ALA A 39 11.05 2.41 -9.90
CA ALA A 39 11.93 3.09 -10.85
C ALA A 39 13.29 2.37 -11.00
N LEU A 40 13.86 1.91 -9.89
CA LEU A 40 15.10 1.12 -9.89
C LEU A 40 14.89 -0.24 -10.56
N SER A 41 13.80 -0.95 -10.26
CA SER A 41 13.48 -2.25 -10.85
C SER A 41 13.39 -2.14 -12.39
N LYS A 42 12.68 -1.11 -12.88
CA LYS A 42 12.62 -0.81 -14.32
C LYS A 42 14.00 -0.56 -14.91
N LYS A 43 14.79 0.33 -14.30
CA LYS A 43 16.11 0.71 -14.82
C LYS A 43 17.07 -0.47 -14.83
N ILE A 44 17.11 -1.25 -13.76
CA ILE A 44 17.94 -2.44 -13.64
C ILE A 44 17.54 -3.46 -14.72
N ALA A 45 16.26 -3.78 -14.86
CA ALA A 45 15.79 -4.73 -15.87
C ALA A 45 16.11 -4.27 -17.31
N GLY A 46 15.99 -2.97 -17.58
CA GLY A 46 16.40 -2.38 -18.86
C GLY A 46 17.91 -2.50 -19.10
N TRP A 47 18.75 -2.22 -18.09
CA TRP A 47 20.20 -2.28 -18.22
C TRP A 47 20.74 -3.71 -18.31
N THR A 48 20.16 -4.66 -17.57
CA THR A 48 20.70 -6.02 -17.48
C THR A 48 20.15 -6.95 -18.55
N ALA A 49 18.93 -6.72 -19.01
CA ALA A 49 18.22 -7.66 -19.89
C ALA A 49 17.50 -6.97 -21.06
N GLY A 50 17.60 -5.64 -21.21
CA GLY A 50 16.91 -4.91 -22.29
C GLY A 50 15.38 -4.92 -22.17
N ILE A 51 14.85 -5.20 -20.98
CA ILE A 51 13.42 -5.36 -20.76
C ILE A 51 12.74 -4.00 -20.61
N HIS A 52 11.69 -3.77 -21.39
CA HIS A 52 10.81 -2.62 -21.27
C HIS A 52 9.58 -2.91 -20.39
N GLU A 53 9.03 -1.86 -19.77
CA GLU A 53 7.87 -1.96 -18.87
C GLU A 53 6.63 -2.55 -19.55
N SER A 54 6.48 -2.34 -20.85
CA SER A 54 5.37 -2.82 -21.67
C SER A 54 5.56 -4.25 -22.14
N ASP A 55 6.74 -4.83 -22.03
CA ASP A 55 7.01 -6.16 -22.55
C ASP A 55 6.16 -7.22 -21.84
N ALA A 56 5.81 -8.26 -22.57
CA ALA A 56 5.09 -9.39 -22.00
C ALA A 56 6.01 -10.14 -21.02
N PHE A 57 5.53 -10.37 -19.81
CA PHE A 57 6.18 -11.22 -18.82
C PHE A 57 5.60 -12.64 -18.87
N MET A 58 4.27 -12.75 -18.80
CA MET A 58 3.57 -14.02 -18.97
C MET A 58 2.17 -13.84 -19.55
N ASN A 59 1.70 -14.83 -20.29
CA ASN A 59 0.32 -14.88 -20.76
C ASN A 59 -0.63 -15.22 -19.59
N LEU A 60 -1.77 -14.56 -19.54
CA LEU A 60 -2.78 -14.80 -18.51
C LEU A 60 -3.67 -15.97 -18.95
N LEU A 61 -3.35 -17.18 -18.47
CA LEU A 61 -4.20 -18.37 -18.59
C LEU A 61 -4.59 -18.74 -20.04
N GLY A 62 -3.75 -18.44 -21.03
CA GLY A 62 -4.02 -18.72 -22.44
C GLY A 62 -4.93 -17.69 -23.14
N THR A 63 -5.16 -16.53 -22.53
CA THR A 63 -5.94 -15.43 -23.12
C THR A 63 -5.05 -14.42 -23.82
N ASP A 64 -5.61 -13.48 -24.59
CA ASP A 64 -4.84 -12.38 -25.20
C ASP A 64 -4.28 -11.38 -24.17
N PHE A 65 -4.70 -11.48 -22.91
CA PHE A 65 -4.20 -10.64 -21.83
C PHE A 65 -2.86 -11.14 -21.33
N HIS A 66 -1.90 -10.22 -21.24
CA HIS A 66 -0.55 -10.50 -20.76
C HIS A 66 -0.28 -9.75 -19.47
N ILE A 67 0.24 -10.46 -18.47
CA ILE A 67 0.97 -9.82 -17.39
C ILE A 67 2.23 -9.25 -18.03
N ARG A 68 2.36 -7.93 -18.00
CA ARG A 68 3.51 -7.18 -18.50
C ARG A 68 4.50 -6.87 -17.39
N TRP A 69 5.74 -6.55 -17.76
CA TRP A 69 6.83 -6.30 -16.80
C TRP A 69 6.58 -5.17 -15.81
N TYR A 70 5.78 -4.16 -16.16
CA TYR A 70 5.38 -3.15 -15.17
C TYR A 70 4.66 -3.74 -13.95
N HIS A 71 3.84 -4.79 -14.12
CA HIS A 71 3.19 -5.48 -13.00
C HIS A 71 4.23 -6.11 -12.06
N VAL A 72 5.29 -6.68 -12.64
CA VAL A 72 6.40 -7.27 -11.89
C VAL A 72 7.13 -6.20 -11.10
N PHE A 73 7.47 -5.07 -11.73
CA PHE A 73 8.14 -3.95 -11.06
C PHE A 73 7.30 -3.37 -9.91
N MET A 74 5.99 -3.22 -10.12
CA MET A 74 5.07 -2.79 -9.07
C MET A 74 4.97 -3.79 -7.93
N THR A 75 4.99 -5.09 -8.24
CA THR A 75 4.95 -6.17 -7.25
C THR A 75 6.18 -6.13 -6.35
N ILE A 76 7.37 -6.01 -6.94
CA ILE A 76 8.64 -5.86 -6.20
C ILE A 76 8.58 -4.63 -5.30
N ALA A 77 8.18 -3.48 -5.87
CA ALA A 77 8.06 -2.22 -5.14
C ALA A 77 7.09 -2.31 -3.96
N PHE A 78 5.94 -2.97 -4.15
CA PHE A 78 4.96 -3.20 -3.10
C PHE A 78 5.54 -4.01 -1.94
N PHE A 79 6.19 -5.14 -2.20
CA PHE A 79 6.75 -5.96 -1.13
C PHE A 79 7.82 -5.23 -0.32
N VAL A 80 8.71 -4.48 -1.00
CA VAL A 80 9.75 -3.69 -0.32
C VAL A 80 9.13 -2.57 0.50
N ALA A 81 8.22 -1.77 -0.08
CA ALA A 81 7.55 -0.67 0.62
C ALA A 81 6.67 -1.14 1.77
N ASN A 82 5.98 -2.27 1.61
CA ASN A 82 5.14 -2.84 2.65
C ASN A 82 5.99 -3.36 3.82
N THR A 83 7.12 -3.99 3.54
CA THR A 83 8.08 -4.42 4.56
C THR A 83 8.69 -3.21 5.29
N TRP A 84 9.05 -2.16 4.55
CA TRP A 84 9.50 -0.89 5.12
C TRP A 84 8.47 -0.28 6.07
N ASN A 85 7.21 -0.20 5.64
CA ASN A 85 6.11 0.31 6.46
C ASN A 85 5.87 -0.54 7.71
N TYR A 86 5.93 -1.86 7.60
CA TYR A 86 5.81 -2.76 8.74
C TYR A 86 6.92 -2.52 9.76
N GLN A 87 8.17 -2.44 9.28
CA GLN A 87 9.34 -2.27 10.13
C GLN A 87 9.31 -0.92 10.85
N LEU A 88 8.98 0.18 10.15
CA LEU A 88 8.84 1.49 10.78
C LEU A 88 7.70 1.53 11.81
N ASN A 89 6.55 0.96 11.49
CA ASN A 89 5.42 0.90 12.43
C ASN A 89 5.79 0.12 13.69
N ARG A 90 6.52 -0.99 13.54
CA ARG A 90 7.01 -1.81 14.66
C ARG A 90 8.06 -1.06 15.51
N MET A 91 9.02 -0.40 14.87
CA MET A 91 10.13 0.27 15.56
C MET A 91 9.77 1.61 16.19
N TRP A 92 8.75 2.30 15.69
CA TRP A 92 8.45 3.68 16.11
C TRP A 92 7.01 3.88 16.58
N THR A 93 6.02 3.43 15.81
CA THR A 93 4.60 3.71 16.11
C THR A 93 4.09 2.89 17.30
N PHE A 94 4.46 1.60 17.38
CA PHE A 94 3.93 0.64 18.36
C PHE A 94 4.97 0.12 19.36
N LYS A 95 6.04 0.88 19.61
CA LYS A 95 7.17 0.47 20.48
C LYS A 95 6.77 0.03 21.90
N SER A 96 5.60 0.44 22.38
CA SER A 96 5.07 0.13 23.73
C SER A 96 3.99 -0.97 23.75
N ALA A 97 3.66 -1.57 22.59
CA ALA A 97 2.67 -2.64 22.50
C ALA A 97 3.29 -4.01 22.83
N LYS A 98 2.45 -4.98 23.23
CA LYS A 98 2.87 -6.36 23.50
C LYS A 98 3.71 -6.89 22.32
N ILE A 99 4.95 -7.30 22.60
CA ILE A 99 5.90 -7.73 21.57
C ILE A 99 5.44 -9.08 21.02
N VAL A 100 4.75 -9.06 19.89
CA VAL A 100 4.51 -10.25 19.07
C VAL A 100 5.74 -10.51 18.18
N SER A 101 5.97 -11.76 17.79
CA SER A 101 7.06 -12.09 16.85
C SER A 101 6.87 -11.35 15.52
N TRP A 102 7.98 -11.10 14.81
CA TRP A 102 7.98 -10.35 13.56
C TRP A 102 7.04 -10.96 12.52
N TRP A 103 7.15 -12.27 12.28
CA TRP A 103 6.31 -12.99 11.32
C TRP A 103 4.82 -12.98 11.66
N LYS A 104 4.46 -13.13 12.94
CA LYS A 104 3.05 -13.10 13.38
C LYS A 104 2.39 -11.75 13.16
N GLY A 105 3.15 -10.65 13.16
CA GLY A 105 2.63 -9.33 12.83
C GLY A 105 2.72 -9.00 11.33
N PHE A 106 3.76 -9.48 10.64
CA PHE A 106 4.02 -9.15 9.24
C PHE A 106 2.95 -9.69 8.30
N PHE A 107 2.57 -10.97 8.40
CA PHE A 107 1.60 -11.55 7.45
C PHE A 107 0.20 -10.91 7.53
N PRO A 108 -0.38 -10.63 8.71
CA PRO A 108 -1.61 -9.84 8.78
C PRO A 108 -1.46 -8.45 8.17
N PHE A 109 -0.33 -7.76 8.38
CA PHE A 109 -0.06 -6.45 7.78
C PHE A 109 0.10 -6.52 6.25
N LEU A 110 0.75 -7.57 5.75
CA LEU A 110 0.85 -7.84 4.32
C LEU A 110 -0.50 -8.15 3.68
N ALA A 111 -1.32 -8.97 4.35
CA ALA A 111 -2.65 -9.34 3.84
C ALA A 111 -3.56 -8.12 3.62
N THR A 112 -3.49 -7.12 4.50
CA THR A 112 -4.26 -5.88 4.31
C THR A 112 -3.72 -5.05 3.14
N GLY A 113 -2.39 -4.97 3.01
CA GLY A 113 -1.73 -4.29 1.90
C GLY A 113 -2.03 -4.92 0.53
N LEU A 114 -2.18 -6.25 0.46
CA LEU A 114 -2.43 -6.96 -0.80
C LEU A 114 -3.73 -6.55 -1.49
N VAL A 115 -4.77 -6.17 -0.73
CA VAL A 115 -6.04 -5.71 -1.31
C VAL A 115 -5.87 -4.37 -2.03
N ALA A 116 -5.19 -3.42 -1.38
CA ALA A 116 -4.88 -2.12 -1.99
C ALA A 116 -3.92 -2.28 -3.18
N PHE A 117 -2.98 -3.22 -3.07
CA PHE A 117 -2.07 -3.56 -4.16
C PHE A 117 -2.80 -4.12 -5.39
N ALA A 118 -3.77 -5.03 -5.19
CA ALA A 118 -4.59 -5.55 -6.30
C ALA A 118 -5.33 -4.44 -7.04
N VAL A 119 -5.90 -3.47 -6.31
CA VAL A 119 -6.51 -2.27 -6.93
C VAL A 119 -5.46 -1.46 -7.68
N SER A 120 -4.26 -1.30 -7.12
CA SER A 120 -3.17 -0.58 -7.79
C SER A 120 -2.76 -1.24 -9.11
N GLN A 121 -2.75 -2.58 -9.16
CA GLN A 121 -2.50 -3.34 -10.39
C GLN A 121 -3.59 -3.06 -11.42
N ILE A 122 -4.87 -3.21 -11.05
CA ILE A 122 -6.01 -2.97 -11.96
C ILE A 122 -5.96 -1.55 -12.54
N VAL A 123 -5.76 -0.54 -11.68
CA VAL A 123 -5.68 0.86 -12.13
C VAL A 123 -4.49 1.06 -13.06
N ALA A 124 -3.33 0.50 -12.74
CA ALA A 124 -2.17 0.60 -13.62
C ALA A 124 -2.43 -0.08 -14.97
N THR A 125 -3.12 -1.22 -14.98
CA THR A 125 -3.52 -1.90 -16.22
C THR A 125 -4.42 -1.06 -17.09
N LEU A 126 -5.41 -0.38 -16.49
CA LEU A 126 -6.28 0.52 -17.24
C LEU A 126 -5.51 1.73 -17.77
N LEU A 127 -4.65 2.34 -16.96
CA LEU A 127 -3.86 3.52 -17.37
C LEU A 127 -2.80 3.20 -18.43
N MET A 128 -2.23 1.99 -18.43
CA MET A 128 -1.17 1.57 -19.34
C MET A 128 -1.70 0.99 -20.65
N ASN A 129 -2.92 0.46 -20.68
CA ASN A 129 -3.52 -0.14 -21.88
C ASN A 129 -4.12 0.95 -22.79
N GLU A 130 -3.58 1.12 -23.99
CA GLU A 130 -4.03 2.15 -24.95
C GLU A 130 -5.49 1.99 -25.40
N ASN A 131 -6.01 0.76 -25.36
CA ASN A 131 -7.41 0.49 -25.67
C ASN A 131 -8.35 0.79 -24.49
N SER A 132 -7.82 1.20 -23.33
CA SER A 132 -8.62 1.55 -22.17
C SER A 132 -9.22 2.96 -22.32
N PRO A 133 -10.48 3.19 -21.89
CA PRO A 133 -11.09 4.51 -21.89
C PRO A 133 -10.35 5.55 -21.03
N ILE A 134 -9.57 5.09 -20.05
CA ILE A 134 -8.80 5.95 -19.14
C ILE A 134 -7.29 5.84 -19.36
N ALA A 135 -6.86 5.34 -20.53
CA ALA A 135 -5.46 5.24 -20.87
C ALA A 135 -4.75 6.59 -20.73
N LEU A 136 -3.54 6.59 -20.19
CA LEU A 136 -2.68 7.76 -20.27
C LEU A 136 -2.29 8.00 -21.74
N SER A 137 -2.22 9.26 -22.16
CA SER A 137 -1.85 9.60 -23.55
C SER A 137 -0.40 9.20 -23.85
N SER A 138 -0.20 8.42 -24.92
CA SER A 138 1.14 8.07 -25.42
C SER A 138 1.86 9.25 -26.08
N GLU A 139 1.14 10.29 -26.50
CA GLU A 139 1.74 11.51 -27.07
C GLU A 139 2.39 12.36 -25.97
N ILE A 140 1.73 12.48 -24.81
CA ILE A 140 2.26 13.22 -23.66
C ILE A 140 3.35 12.40 -22.98
N PHE A 141 3.07 11.12 -22.72
CA PHE A 141 3.96 10.20 -22.02
C PHE A 141 4.69 9.28 -23.00
N ASP A 142 5.50 9.89 -23.86
CA ASP A 142 6.25 9.24 -24.95
C ASP A 142 7.53 8.50 -24.50
N GLY A 143 7.85 8.50 -23.21
CA GLY A 143 9.05 7.85 -22.67
C GLY A 143 10.37 8.58 -22.95
N SER A 144 10.34 9.77 -23.57
CA SER A 144 11.56 10.54 -23.92
C SER A 144 12.37 11.01 -22.72
N SER A 145 11.73 11.10 -21.54
CA SER A 145 12.39 11.41 -20.27
C SER A 145 11.73 10.68 -19.11
N GLY A 146 12.35 10.74 -17.92
CA GLY A 146 11.75 10.17 -16.71
C GLY A 146 10.36 10.73 -16.42
N LEU A 147 10.15 12.05 -16.53
CA LEU A 147 8.84 12.66 -16.32
C LEU A 147 7.85 12.37 -17.45
N ARG A 148 8.31 11.92 -18.63
CA ARG A 148 7.44 11.47 -19.73
C ARG A 148 7.30 9.94 -19.77
N THR A 149 7.80 9.23 -18.76
CA THR A 149 7.63 7.78 -18.65
C THR A 149 6.22 7.46 -18.16
N LYS A 150 5.37 6.92 -19.04
CA LYS A 150 3.97 6.55 -18.78
C LYS A 150 3.79 5.70 -17.53
N PHE A 151 4.67 4.71 -17.33
CA PHE A 151 4.64 3.83 -16.17
C PHE A 151 4.74 4.56 -14.83
N TYR A 152 5.57 5.59 -14.73
CA TYR A 152 5.75 6.31 -13.46
C TYR A 152 4.47 7.05 -13.05
N TRP A 153 3.75 7.62 -14.02
CA TRP A 153 2.46 8.28 -13.75
C TRP A 153 1.36 7.28 -13.45
N ALA A 154 1.31 6.16 -14.19
CA ALA A 154 0.38 5.08 -13.88
C ALA A 154 0.58 4.57 -12.44
N LEU A 155 1.83 4.36 -12.01
CA LEU A 155 2.17 3.98 -10.65
C LEU A 155 1.70 5.00 -9.61
N VAL A 156 2.03 6.29 -9.82
CA VAL A 156 1.64 7.36 -8.90
C VAL A 156 0.12 7.42 -8.74
N ILE A 157 -0.62 7.45 -9.84
CA ILE A 157 -2.10 7.50 -9.83
C ILE A 157 -2.66 6.25 -9.15
N SER A 158 -2.15 5.06 -9.46
CA SER A 158 -2.55 3.81 -8.80
C SER A 158 -2.37 3.83 -7.28
N ILE A 159 -1.25 4.40 -6.80
CA ILE A 159 -1.01 4.56 -5.35
C ILE A 159 -2.04 5.51 -4.74
N PHE A 160 -2.33 6.64 -5.37
CA PHE A 160 -3.33 7.58 -4.88
C PHE A 160 -4.74 6.97 -4.85
N VAL A 161 -5.14 6.23 -5.88
CA VAL A 161 -6.45 5.57 -5.95
C VAL A 161 -6.58 4.42 -4.95
N SER A 162 -5.51 3.68 -4.69
CA SER A 162 -5.53 2.56 -3.74
C SER A 162 -5.48 2.99 -2.27
N MET A 163 -5.03 4.22 -1.97
CA MET A 163 -4.90 4.71 -0.61
C MET A 163 -6.26 4.75 0.15
N PRO A 164 -7.36 5.27 -0.43
CA PRO A 164 -8.70 5.15 0.16
C PRO A 164 -9.13 3.68 0.37
N VAL A 165 -8.84 2.79 -0.58
CA VAL A 165 -9.18 1.36 -0.45
C VAL A 165 -8.44 0.75 0.74
N ASN A 166 -7.14 1.02 0.87
CA ASN A 166 -6.35 0.55 2.00
C ASN A 166 -6.95 1.03 3.33
N PHE A 167 -7.40 2.28 3.41
CA PHE A 167 -8.07 2.81 4.59
C PHE A 167 -9.37 2.06 4.90
N LEU A 168 -10.23 1.83 3.91
CA LEU A 168 -11.50 1.12 4.09
C LEU A 168 -11.29 -0.34 4.53
N VAL A 169 -10.33 -1.03 3.94
CA VAL A 169 -9.96 -2.41 4.31
C VAL A 169 -9.49 -2.45 5.76
N ASN A 170 -8.57 -1.57 6.15
CA ASN A 170 -8.10 -1.51 7.54
C ASN A 170 -9.25 -1.19 8.51
N LYS A 171 -10.14 -0.25 8.14
CA LYS A 171 -11.27 0.16 8.97
C LYS A 171 -12.29 -0.96 9.20
N TYR A 172 -12.69 -1.68 8.15
CA TYR A 172 -13.82 -2.61 8.22
C TYR A 172 -13.42 -4.07 8.44
N TRP A 173 -12.19 -4.44 8.09
CA TRP A 173 -11.70 -5.81 8.26
C TRP A 173 -10.72 -5.91 9.43
N THR A 174 -9.61 -5.17 9.40
CA THR A 174 -8.51 -5.31 10.37
C THR A 174 -8.88 -4.84 11.77
N PHE A 175 -9.56 -3.70 11.87
CA PHE A 175 -9.97 -3.11 13.15
C PHE A 175 -11.42 -3.43 13.53
N ARG A 176 -12.00 -4.47 12.94
CA ARG A 176 -13.34 -4.91 13.30
C ARG A 176 -13.35 -5.31 14.78
N LYS A 177 -14.20 -4.65 15.59
CA LYS A 177 -14.33 -4.95 17.02
C LYS A 177 -14.66 -6.45 17.19
N PRO A 178 -13.96 -7.19 18.05
CA PRO A 178 -14.32 -8.58 18.34
C PRO A 178 -15.73 -8.61 18.94
N LYS A 179 -16.53 -9.61 18.56
CA LYS A 179 -17.84 -9.85 19.20
C LYS A 179 -17.59 -10.15 20.68
N SER A 180 -18.15 -9.36 21.59
CA SER A 180 -18.07 -9.63 23.02
C SER A 180 -18.76 -10.97 23.31
N LYS A 181 -18.01 -11.96 23.82
CA LYS A 181 -18.61 -13.16 24.40
C LYS A 181 -19.14 -12.79 25.79
N ILE A 182 -20.45 -12.80 25.95
CA ILE A 182 -21.08 -12.73 27.27
C ILE A 182 -20.86 -14.10 27.91
N ILE A 183 -20.03 -14.17 28.96
CA ILE A 183 -19.87 -15.37 29.77
C ILE A 183 -20.95 -15.27 30.85
N ILE A 184 -21.99 -16.07 30.75
CA ILE A 184 -22.99 -16.22 31.82
C ILE A 184 -22.26 -16.98 32.94
N ALA A 185 -21.99 -16.32 34.06
CA ALA A 185 -21.45 -16.98 35.24
C ALA A 185 -22.55 -17.91 35.78
N ALA A 186 -22.29 -19.22 35.81
CA ALA A 186 -23.14 -20.16 36.54
C ALA A 186 -22.95 -19.90 38.04
N GLU A 187 -24.05 -19.70 38.76
CA GLU A 187 -24.00 -19.59 40.22
C GLU A 187 -23.54 -20.92 40.82
N PRO A 188 -22.64 -20.92 41.82
CA PRO A 188 -22.25 -22.13 42.52
C PRO A 188 -23.44 -22.69 43.30
N SER A 189 -23.74 -23.97 43.05
CA SER A 189 -24.75 -24.78 43.74
C SER A 189 -24.47 -25.00 45.21
#